data_AF-A0A7S0VG91-F1
#
_entry.id   AF-A0A7S0VG91-F1
#
_cell.length_a   1.000
_cell.length_b   1.000
_cell.length_c   1.000
_cell.angle_alpha   90.00
_cell.angle_beta   90.00
_cell.angle_gamma   90.00
#
_symmetry.space_group_name_H-M   'P 1'
#
loop_
_entity.id
_entity.type
_entity.pdbx_description
1 polymer ?
#
loop_
_entity_poly.entity_id
_entity_poly.type
_entity_poly.pdbx_seq_one_letter_code
_entity_poly.pdbx_strand_id
1 'polypeptide(L)'
;AVAGTVKEKLQSCVALGVLTSASRMVLEVEYCTAKRPSITLRGSSRKYKQYFDELLAEARRREDPAPGGGGGEGRPSLEELGVEVRRAQGKPRIGAFEVSLVWSHNEFPYRVCLFSKLGSRLWPSAKLLADSLLSVLPRHSDLVCVRVTDSTGGMGIPDTHIVLQDPDSDLVVRSAVTGGDGAAEFSSIREGYYNVTVQAEGYSQEQALLTLRPGGETAVIRLSSSPRSPG
;
A
#
# COMPACT_ATOMS: atom_id res chain seq x y z
N ALA A 1 -19.46 -15.25 1.63
CA ALA A 1 -19.89 -13.92 1.14
C ALA A 1 -19.21 -12.71 1.83
N VAL A 2 -18.26 -12.89 2.77
CA VAL A 2 -17.62 -11.76 3.50
C VAL A 2 -16.40 -11.17 2.76
N ALA A 3 -15.84 -11.87 1.78
CA ALA A 3 -14.59 -11.45 1.11
C ALA A 3 -14.75 -10.23 0.19
N GLY A 4 -15.92 -10.05 -0.46
CA GLY A 4 -16.17 -8.92 -1.36
C GLY A 4 -16.16 -7.57 -0.65
N THR A 5 -16.89 -7.48 0.47
CA THR A 5 -17.05 -6.22 1.22
C THR A 5 -15.77 -5.77 1.93
N VAL A 6 -14.87 -6.68 2.31
CA VAL A 6 -13.56 -6.31 2.88
C VAL A 6 -12.62 -5.77 1.81
N LYS A 7 -12.57 -6.44 0.65
CA LYS A 7 -11.75 -6.02 -0.49
C LYS A 7 -12.16 -4.62 -0.95
N GLU A 8 -13.45 -4.38 -1.14
CA GLU A 8 -13.99 -3.08 -1.54
C GLU A 8 -13.62 -1.98 -0.54
N LYS A 9 -13.75 -2.23 0.77
CA LYS A 9 -13.36 -1.26 1.80
C LYS A 9 -11.89 -0.87 1.72
N LEU A 10 -11.01 -1.86 1.59
CA LEU A 10 -9.57 -1.60 1.45
C LEU A 10 -9.28 -0.86 0.15
N GLN A 11 -9.93 -1.22 -0.96
CA GLN A 11 -9.81 -0.48 -2.22
C GLN A 11 -10.29 0.97 -2.09
N SER A 12 -11.36 1.23 -1.36
CA SER A 12 -11.80 2.59 -1.05
C SER A 12 -10.78 3.34 -0.19
N CYS A 13 -10.18 2.70 0.82
CA CYS A 13 -9.11 3.32 1.61
C CYS A 13 -7.89 3.67 0.76
N VAL A 14 -7.51 2.80 -0.17
CA VAL A 14 -6.45 3.08 -1.15
C VAL A 14 -6.88 4.23 -2.05
N ALA A 15 -8.06 4.20 -2.65
CA ALA A 15 -8.55 5.23 -3.57
C ALA A 15 -8.76 6.61 -2.91
N LEU A 16 -8.97 6.66 -1.59
CA LEU A 16 -9.06 7.89 -0.82
C LEU A 16 -7.69 8.39 -0.33
N GLY A 17 -6.60 7.66 -0.60
CA GLY A 17 -5.26 8.00 -0.12
C GLY A 17 -5.06 7.79 1.38
N VAL A 18 -5.99 7.14 2.06
CA VAL A 18 -5.93 6.88 3.51
C VAL A 18 -5.10 5.64 3.83
N LEU A 19 -5.07 4.67 2.90
CA LEU A 19 -4.16 3.54 2.95
C LEU A 19 -3.12 3.72 1.85
N THR A 20 -2.04 4.39 2.22
CA THR A 20 -0.90 4.62 1.33
C THR A 20 0.06 3.46 1.40
N SER A 21 0.96 3.40 0.44
CA SER A 21 2.06 2.45 0.49
C SER A 21 3.12 2.79 1.54
N ALA A 22 3.23 4.05 1.97
CA ALA A 22 4.06 4.46 3.10
C ALA A 22 3.47 4.00 4.46
N SER A 23 2.19 3.63 4.48
CA SER A 23 1.49 3.23 5.70
C SER A 23 2.19 2.04 6.36
N ARG A 24 2.56 2.22 7.63
CA ARG A 24 2.99 1.09 8.47
C ARG A 24 1.75 0.25 8.80
N MET A 25 1.63 -0.87 8.11
CA MET A 25 0.50 -1.77 8.25
C MET A 25 0.79 -2.88 9.23
N VAL A 26 -0.20 -3.23 10.03
CA VAL A 26 -0.13 -4.31 11.00
C VAL A 26 -1.34 -5.22 10.85
N LEU A 27 -1.10 -6.50 10.62
CA LEU A 27 -2.10 -7.54 10.71
C LEU A 27 -2.21 -8.00 12.17
N GLU A 28 -3.16 -7.42 12.90
CA GLU A 28 -3.43 -7.77 14.30
C GLU A 28 -4.34 -9.00 14.39
N VAL A 29 -3.83 -10.03 15.07
CA VAL A 29 -4.57 -11.27 15.31
C VAL A 29 -4.98 -11.36 16.77
N GLU A 30 -6.27 -11.29 17.04
CA GLU A 30 -6.86 -11.59 18.33
C GLU A 30 -7.29 -13.05 18.34
N TYR A 31 -6.78 -13.86 19.27
CA TYR A 31 -7.23 -15.24 19.42
C TYR A 31 -7.37 -15.69 20.87
N CYS A 32 -8.38 -16.53 21.13
CA CYS A 32 -8.70 -17.02 22.46
C CYS A 32 -7.54 -17.84 23.07
N THR A 33 -7.07 -17.42 24.24
CA THR A 33 -5.99 -18.09 25.01
C THR A 33 -6.45 -18.72 26.32
N ALA A 34 -7.74 -18.58 26.67
CA ALA A 34 -8.29 -19.13 27.90
C ALA A 34 -8.06 -20.64 27.99
N LYS A 35 -7.54 -21.12 29.13
CA LYS A 35 -7.53 -22.55 29.46
C LYS A 35 -8.98 -23.01 29.58
N ARG A 36 -9.41 -23.94 28.73
CA ARG A 36 -10.80 -24.43 28.74
C ARG A 36 -10.88 -25.80 29.40
N PRO A 37 -11.82 -26.00 30.35
CA PRO A 37 -11.99 -27.27 31.04
C PRO A 37 -12.84 -28.31 30.28
N SER A 38 -13.52 -27.97 29.18
CA SER A 38 -14.49 -28.87 28.55
C SER A 38 -14.11 -29.36 27.14
N ILE A 39 -14.43 -30.64 26.89
CA ILE A 39 -14.28 -31.37 25.63
C ILE A 39 -15.25 -30.91 24.53
N THR A 40 -16.26 -30.11 24.89
CA THR A 40 -17.44 -29.78 24.05
C THR A 40 -17.33 -28.47 23.27
N LEU A 41 -16.35 -27.61 23.56
CA LEU A 41 -16.17 -26.33 22.85
C LEU A 41 -15.18 -26.50 21.69
N ARG A 42 -15.65 -26.23 20.47
CA ARG A 42 -14.90 -26.45 19.21
C ARG A 42 -13.63 -25.58 19.12
N GLY A 43 -12.51 -26.14 19.57
CA GLY A 43 -11.15 -25.64 19.32
C GLY A 43 -10.30 -25.59 20.58
N SER A 44 -9.24 -26.38 20.62
CA SER A 44 -8.20 -26.27 21.66
C SER A 44 -7.41 -24.97 21.48
N SER A 45 -6.85 -24.44 22.57
CA SER A 45 -5.91 -23.30 22.51
C SER A 45 -4.75 -23.54 21.53
N ARG A 46 -4.32 -24.81 21.39
CA ARG A 46 -3.35 -25.26 20.38
C ARG A 46 -3.79 -24.94 18.96
N LYS A 47 -5.08 -25.13 18.63
CA LYS A 47 -5.62 -24.84 17.29
C LYS A 47 -5.56 -23.34 16.98
N TYR A 48 -5.89 -22.48 17.95
CA TYR A 48 -5.77 -21.02 17.76
C TYR A 48 -4.33 -20.59 17.47
N LYS A 49 -3.36 -21.12 18.25
CA LYS A 49 -1.94 -20.85 18.01
C LYS A 49 -1.48 -21.36 16.65
N GLN A 50 -1.89 -22.56 16.25
CA GLN A 50 -1.56 -23.14 14.95
C GLN A 50 -1.99 -22.22 13.79
N TYR A 51 -3.24 -21.72 13.78
CA TYR A 51 -3.68 -20.81 12.71
C TYR A 51 -2.96 -19.46 12.73
N PHE A 52 -2.53 -18.98 13.91
CA PHE A 52 -1.68 -17.80 14.00
C PHE A 52 -0.30 -18.06 13.39
N ASP A 53 0.33 -19.18 13.71
CA ASP A 53 1.64 -19.57 13.18
C ASP A 53 1.57 -19.81 11.66
N GLU A 54 0.48 -20.40 11.16
CA GLU A 54 0.21 -20.55 9.72
C GLU A 54 0.08 -19.20 9.00
N LEU A 55 -0.61 -18.23 9.61
CA LEU A 55 -0.73 -16.88 9.06
C LEU A 55 0.61 -16.13 9.05
N LEU A 56 1.42 -16.31 10.09
CA LEU A 56 2.77 -15.75 10.15
C LEU A 56 3.68 -16.34 9.07
N ALA A 57 3.62 -17.66 8.87
CA ALA A 57 4.36 -18.34 7.81
C ALA A 57 3.90 -17.90 6.41
N GLU A 58 2.61 -17.71 6.21
CA GLU A 58 2.06 -17.22 4.95
C GLU A 58 2.48 -15.79 4.64
N ALA A 59 2.46 -14.90 5.63
CA ALA A 59 2.86 -13.49 5.45
C ALA A 59 4.33 -13.33 5.01
N ARG A 60 5.17 -14.30 5.40
CA ARG A 60 6.58 -14.42 5.02
C ARG A 60 6.81 -15.15 3.72
N ARG A 61 5.80 -15.86 3.20
CA ARG A 61 5.97 -16.68 2.01
C ARG A 61 6.12 -15.78 0.80
N ARG A 62 7.28 -15.86 0.17
CA ARG A 62 7.51 -15.42 -1.19
C ARG A 62 7.25 -16.60 -2.11
N GLU A 63 6.56 -16.40 -3.23
CA GLU A 63 6.42 -17.44 -4.25
C GLU A 63 7.39 -17.13 -5.39
N ASP A 64 8.32 -18.06 -5.63
CA ASP A 64 9.24 -17.96 -6.75
C ASP A 64 8.45 -17.99 -8.07
N PRO A 65 8.93 -17.29 -9.11
CA PRO A 65 8.33 -17.38 -10.42
C PRO A 65 8.37 -18.83 -10.92
N ALA A 66 7.27 -19.28 -11.51
CA ALA A 66 7.17 -20.63 -12.03
C ALA A 66 8.30 -20.89 -13.06
N PRO A 67 9.01 -22.03 -12.99
CA PRO A 67 10.09 -22.33 -13.92
C PRO A 67 9.53 -22.40 -15.35
N GLY A 68 10.02 -21.52 -16.22
CA GLY A 68 9.59 -21.40 -17.62
C GLY A 68 8.67 -20.22 -17.95
N GLY A 69 8.22 -19.45 -16.96
CA GLY A 69 7.56 -18.15 -17.18
C GLY A 69 8.60 -17.06 -17.41
N GLY A 70 8.68 -16.51 -18.62
CA GLY A 70 9.69 -15.49 -18.96
C GLY A 70 9.70 -14.31 -18.00
N GLY A 71 10.84 -14.08 -17.34
CA GLY A 71 11.24 -12.82 -16.71
C GLY A 71 10.32 -12.20 -15.65
N GLY A 72 9.25 -12.88 -15.22
CA GLY A 72 8.31 -12.33 -14.25
C GLY A 72 8.91 -12.30 -12.84
N GLU A 73 8.81 -11.17 -12.16
CA GLU A 73 9.10 -11.11 -10.73
C GLU A 73 8.18 -12.05 -9.96
N GLY A 74 8.76 -12.81 -9.02
CA GLY A 74 8.01 -13.68 -8.12
C GLY A 74 6.96 -12.90 -7.33
N ARG A 75 5.96 -13.62 -6.81
CA ARG A 75 4.90 -12.99 -6.02
C ARG A 75 5.48 -12.48 -4.70
N PRO A 76 5.30 -11.18 -4.37
CA PRO A 76 5.83 -10.63 -3.14
C PRO A 76 5.09 -11.18 -1.93
N SER A 77 5.82 -11.24 -0.82
CA SER A 77 5.30 -11.53 0.51
C SER A 77 4.59 -10.31 1.12
N LEU A 78 3.81 -10.51 2.18
CA LEU A 78 3.19 -9.40 2.91
C LEU A 78 4.22 -8.54 3.65
N GLU A 79 5.31 -9.15 4.14
CA GLU A 79 6.40 -8.42 4.79
C GLU A 79 7.13 -7.49 3.82
N GLU A 80 7.32 -7.89 2.56
CA GLU A 80 7.88 -7.03 1.49
C GLU A 80 6.97 -5.83 1.17
N LEU A 81 5.65 -5.98 1.36
CA LEU A 81 4.71 -4.85 1.29
C LEU A 81 4.64 -4.02 2.59
N GLY A 82 5.49 -4.33 3.59
CA GLY A 82 5.53 -3.59 4.86
C GLY A 82 4.41 -3.94 5.83
N VAL A 83 3.76 -5.10 5.69
CA VAL A 83 2.74 -5.59 6.61
C VAL A 83 3.37 -6.45 7.71
N GLU A 84 3.33 -5.97 8.95
CA GLU A 84 3.78 -6.71 10.14
C GLU A 84 2.65 -7.60 10.67
N VAL A 85 2.87 -8.90 10.92
CA VAL A 85 1.88 -9.75 11.59
C VAL A 85 2.18 -9.84 13.08
N ARG A 86 1.20 -9.51 13.93
CA ARG A 86 1.36 -9.61 15.38
C ARG A 86 0.11 -10.04 16.11
N ARG A 87 0.29 -10.50 17.35
CA ARG A 87 -0.83 -10.77 18.25
C ARG A 87 -1.37 -9.48 18.84
N ALA A 88 -2.70 -9.33 18.89
CA ALA A 88 -3.35 -8.23 19.58
C ALA A 88 -3.09 -8.26 21.10
N GLN A 89 -2.84 -7.09 21.71
CA GLN A 89 -2.48 -6.97 23.13
C GLN A 89 -3.67 -7.03 24.11
N GLY A 90 -4.91 -7.14 23.62
CA GLY A 90 -6.12 -7.18 24.44
C GLY A 90 -6.47 -8.56 25.01
N LYS A 91 -7.42 -8.59 25.95
CA LYS A 91 -8.06 -9.84 26.41
C LYS A 91 -8.98 -10.34 25.30
N PRO A 92 -8.66 -11.46 24.64
CA PRO A 92 -9.43 -11.95 23.50
C PRO A 92 -10.80 -12.44 23.95
N ARG A 93 -11.83 -12.23 23.13
CA ARG A 93 -13.16 -12.79 23.40
C ARG A 93 -13.09 -14.32 23.41
N ILE A 94 -13.90 -14.93 24.27
CA ILE A 94 -14.02 -16.38 24.37
C ILE A 94 -14.45 -16.94 23.01
N GLY A 95 -13.53 -17.66 22.36
CA GLY A 95 -13.79 -18.35 21.10
C GLY A 95 -13.34 -17.57 19.87
N ALA A 96 -12.93 -16.32 20.03
CA ALA A 96 -12.52 -15.46 18.95
C ALA A 96 -11.22 -15.91 18.29
N PHE A 97 -11.20 -15.79 16.97
CA PHE A 97 -10.02 -15.67 16.12
C PHE A 97 -10.39 -14.56 15.13
N GLU A 98 -9.89 -13.35 15.38
CA GLU A 98 -10.15 -12.16 14.57
C GLU A 98 -8.84 -11.73 13.94
N VAL A 99 -8.88 -11.40 12.65
CA VAL A 99 -7.75 -10.85 11.91
C VAL A 99 -8.15 -9.48 11.43
N SER A 100 -7.41 -8.45 11.84
CA SER A 100 -7.66 -7.07 11.43
C SER A 100 -6.42 -6.46 10.82
N LEU A 101 -6.57 -5.73 9.71
CA LEU A 101 -5.54 -4.83 9.22
C LEU A 101 -5.67 -3.49 9.96
N VAL A 102 -4.57 -3.01 10.51
CA VAL A 102 -4.48 -1.77 11.28
C VAL A 102 -3.36 -0.92 10.70
N TRP A 103 -3.60 0.37 10.56
CA TRP A 103 -2.61 1.36 10.14
C TRP A 103 -2.97 2.72 10.71
N SER A 104 -2.11 3.71 10.51
CA SER A 104 -2.37 5.11 10.86
C SER A 104 -2.15 5.99 9.65
N HIS A 105 -2.96 7.04 9.54
CA HIS A 105 -2.85 8.07 8.52
C HIS A 105 -3.26 9.41 9.15
N ASN A 106 -2.40 10.41 9.05
CA ASN A 106 -2.57 11.72 9.73
C ASN A 106 -2.89 11.58 11.23
N GLU A 107 -2.14 10.73 11.93
CA GLU A 107 -2.32 10.37 13.34
C GLU A 107 -3.64 9.63 13.68
N PHE A 108 -4.56 9.49 12.72
CA PHE A 108 -5.80 8.75 12.91
C PHE A 108 -5.56 7.25 12.74
N PRO A 109 -5.94 6.41 13.73
CA PRO A 109 -5.83 4.97 13.61
C PRO A 109 -7.01 4.41 12.80
N TYR A 110 -6.69 3.57 11.82
CA TYR A 110 -7.66 2.84 11.01
C TYR A 110 -7.59 1.35 11.32
N ARG A 111 -8.75 0.69 11.25
CA ARG A 111 -8.87 -0.76 11.46
C ARG A 111 -9.93 -1.35 10.54
N VAL A 112 -9.57 -2.40 9.82
CA VAL A 112 -10.49 -3.21 9.03
C VAL A 112 -10.41 -4.66 9.49
N CYS A 113 -11.52 -5.19 10.02
CA CYS A 113 -11.63 -6.62 10.33
C CYS A 113 -11.74 -7.41 9.02
N LEU A 114 -10.70 -8.19 8.72
CA LEU A 114 -10.61 -9.02 7.52
C LEU A 114 -11.32 -10.36 7.72
N PHE A 115 -11.29 -10.87 8.96
CA PHE A 115 -11.88 -12.16 9.28
C PHE A 115 -12.35 -12.23 10.74
N SER A 116 -13.52 -12.82 10.93
CA SER A 116 -14.06 -13.16 12.25
C SER A 116 -14.47 -14.62 12.31
N LYS A 117 -13.84 -15.41 13.20
CA LYS A 117 -14.31 -16.77 13.51
C LYS A 117 -15.68 -16.75 14.18
N LEU A 118 -15.97 -15.76 15.03
CA LEU A 118 -17.27 -15.68 15.71
C LEU A 118 -18.40 -15.39 14.71
N GLY A 119 -18.14 -14.55 13.70
CA GLY A 119 -19.08 -14.26 12.62
C GLY A 119 -19.22 -15.41 11.62
N SER A 120 -18.11 -16.01 11.17
CA SER A 120 -18.13 -17.05 10.12
C SER A 120 -18.38 -18.47 10.64
N ARG A 121 -18.08 -18.73 11.92
CA ARG A 121 -17.99 -20.07 12.53
C ARG A 121 -16.99 -21.02 11.85
N LEU A 122 -16.13 -20.49 10.98
CA LEU A 122 -15.10 -21.23 10.26
C LEU A 122 -13.72 -20.82 10.76
N TRP A 123 -12.69 -21.55 10.32
CA TRP A 123 -11.30 -21.11 10.46
C TRP A 123 -10.87 -20.38 9.19
N PRO A 124 -10.00 -19.36 9.29
CA PRO A 124 -9.53 -18.66 8.11
C PRO A 124 -8.59 -19.53 7.29
N SER A 125 -8.52 -19.26 5.99
CA SER A 125 -7.40 -19.70 5.16
C SER A 125 -6.35 -18.60 5.16
N ALA A 126 -5.17 -18.87 5.72
CA ALA A 126 -4.06 -17.94 5.73
C ALA A 126 -3.71 -17.47 4.30
N LYS A 127 -3.60 -18.43 3.38
CA LYS A 127 -3.36 -18.16 1.96
C LYS A 127 -4.41 -17.23 1.35
N LEU A 128 -5.70 -17.51 1.52
CA LEU A 128 -6.73 -16.64 0.93
C LEU A 128 -6.72 -15.23 1.52
N LEU A 129 -6.39 -15.08 2.82
CA LEU A 129 -6.22 -13.76 3.43
C LEU A 129 -5.03 -13.02 2.83
N ALA A 130 -3.89 -13.69 2.69
CA ALA A 130 -2.70 -13.11 2.08
C ALA A 130 -2.92 -12.76 0.59
N ASP A 131 -3.50 -13.68 -0.19
CA ASP A 131 -3.91 -13.46 -1.59
C ASP A 131 -4.83 -12.24 -1.71
N SER A 132 -5.81 -12.11 -0.82
CA SER A 132 -6.74 -10.98 -0.84
C SER A 132 -6.04 -9.65 -0.58
N LEU A 133 -5.18 -9.59 0.44
CA LEU A 133 -4.40 -8.39 0.76
C LEU A 133 -3.44 -8.03 -0.37
N LEU A 134 -2.67 -8.99 -0.89
CA LEU A 134 -1.73 -8.77 -2.00
C LEU A 134 -2.43 -8.29 -3.29
N SER A 135 -3.73 -8.55 -3.44
CA SER A 135 -4.53 -8.07 -4.57
C SER A 135 -5.06 -6.62 -4.42
N VAL A 136 -4.89 -6.01 -3.24
CA VAL A 136 -5.46 -4.69 -2.92
C VAL A 136 -4.41 -3.71 -2.41
N LEU A 137 -3.45 -4.19 -1.63
CA LEU A 137 -2.46 -3.33 -1.01
C LEU A 137 -1.57 -2.66 -2.07
N PRO A 138 -1.26 -1.35 -1.91
CA PRO A 138 -0.36 -0.64 -2.79
C PRO A 138 1.00 -1.36 -2.91
N ARG A 139 1.53 -1.47 -4.13
CA ARG A 139 2.81 -2.15 -4.39
C ARG A 139 3.96 -1.17 -4.58
N HIS A 140 5.18 -1.69 -4.59
CA HIS A 140 6.32 -0.96 -5.12
C HIS A 140 6.25 -0.97 -6.65
N SER A 141 6.41 0.19 -7.28
CA SER A 141 6.66 0.28 -8.71
C SER A 141 8.17 0.43 -8.92
N ASP A 142 8.74 -0.44 -9.75
CA ASP A 142 10.19 -0.41 -10.02
C ASP A 142 10.59 0.83 -10.80
N LEU A 143 9.66 1.37 -11.59
CA LEU A 143 9.87 2.54 -12.41
C LEU A 143 8.57 3.32 -12.62
N VAL A 144 8.60 4.60 -12.26
CA VAL A 144 7.55 5.57 -12.59
C VAL A 144 8.15 6.65 -13.46
N CYS A 145 7.51 6.90 -14.60
CA CYS A 145 7.88 8.01 -15.48
C CYS A 145 6.95 9.19 -15.22
N VAL A 146 7.52 10.37 -15.04
CA VAL A 146 6.82 11.65 -14.97
C VAL A 146 7.30 12.49 -16.14
N ARG A 147 6.36 13.10 -16.87
CA ARG A 147 6.66 14.06 -17.93
C ARG A 147 6.13 15.43 -17.57
N VAL A 148 6.99 16.44 -17.62
CA VAL A 148 6.62 17.83 -17.43
C VAL A 148 6.50 18.49 -18.80
N THR A 149 5.36 19.11 -19.08
CA THR A 149 5.11 19.78 -20.35
C THR A 149 4.66 21.23 -20.19
N ASP A 150 4.92 22.01 -21.22
CA ASP A 150 4.37 23.37 -21.36
C ASP A 150 2.86 23.29 -21.59
N SER A 151 2.09 24.06 -20.81
CA SER A 151 0.62 24.12 -20.89
C SER A 151 0.07 24.63 -22.23
N THR A 152 0.84 25.42 -22.97
CA THR A 152 0.45 26.05 -24.24
C THR A 152 0.89 25.22 -25.45
N GLY A 153 2.09 24.61 -25.38
CA GLY A 153 2.68 23.88 -26.50
C GLY A 153 2.72 22.35 -26.38
N GLY A 154 2.50 21.81 -25.17
CA GLY A 154 2.64 20.38 -24.89
C GLY A 154 4.08 19.84 -25.00
N MET A 155 5.05 20.71 -25.29
CA MET A 155 6.47 20.38 -25.38
C MET A 155 7.02 20.01 -24.01
N GLY A 156 7.89 19.01 -23.96
CA GLY A 156 8.60 18.64 -22.74
C GLY A 156 9.50 19.77 -22.25
N ILE A 157 9.51 20.01 -20.94
CA ILE A 157 10.36 21.04 -20.32
C ILE A 157 11.59 20.34 -19.70
N PRO A 158 12.80 20.53 -20.25
CA PRO A 158 14.02 19.96 -19.70
C PRO A 158 14.44 20.67 -18.40
N ASP A 159 15.38 20.07 -17.67
CA ASP A 159 16.01 20.65 -16.48
C ASP A 159 15.01 21.08 -15.39
N THR A 160 13.84 20.46 -15.37
CA THR A 160 12.79 20.72 -14.40
C THR A 160 13.06 19.92 -13.13
N HIS A 161 13.12 20.61 -11.98
CA HIS A 161 13.24 19.95 -10.69
C HIS A 161 11.87 19.48 -10.19
N ILE A 162 11.77 18.18 -9.92
CA ILE A 162 10.56 17.52 -9.42
C ILE A 162 10.85 16.99 -8.02
N VAL A 163 10.00 17.32 -7.05
CA VAL A 163 10.07 16.81 -5.68
C VAL A 163 8.78 16.08 -5.37
N LEU A 164 8.89 14.81 -4.99
CA LEU A 164 7.79 13.99 -4.49
C LEU A 164 7.85 13.94 -2.97
N GLN A 165 6.79 14.39 -2.33
CA GLN A 165 6.60 14.38 -0.89
C GLN A 165 5.47 13.43 -0.51
N ASP A 166 5.66 12.77 0.62
CA ASP A 166 4.60 12.02 1.28
C ASP A 166 3.52 13.02 1.73
N PRO A 167 2.25 12.82 1.35
CA PRO A 167 1.20 13.81 1.58
C PRO A 167 0.81 13.96 3.06
N ASP A 168 1.22 13.03 3.92
CA ASP A 168 0.85 13.02 5.33
C ASP A 168 1.93 13.62 6.22
N SER A 169 3.19 13.44 5.84
CA SER A 169 4.35 13.86 6.64
C SER A 169 5.13 15.02 6.04
N ASP A 170 4.79 15.43 4.82
CA ASP A 170 5.56 16.37 3.97
C ASP A 170 7.02 15.96 3.75
N LEU A 171 7.40 14.74 4.14
CA LEU A 171 8.75 14.22 3.96
C LEU A 171 9.03 14.01 2.48
N VAL A 172 10.18 14.52 2.02
CA VAL A 172 10.65 14.26 0.66
C VAL A 172 10.95 12.77 0.51
N VAL A 173 10.17 12.12 -0.34
CA VAL A 173 10.33 10.69 -0.68
C VAL A 173 11.38 10.53 -1.76
N ARG A 174 11.31 11.36 -2.81
CA ARG A 174 12.23 11.36 -3.96
C ARG A 174 12.29 12.74 -4.61
N SER A 175 13.37 13.00 -5.35
CA SER A 175 13.48 14.12 -6.27
C SER A 175 14.19 13.68 -7.56
N ALA A 176 13.88 14.35 -8.66
CA ALA A 176 14.50 14.11 -9.96
C ALA A 176 14.58 15.39 -10.78
N VAL A 177 15.37 15.35 -11.85
CA VAL A 177 15.46 16.42 -12.85
C VAL A 177 15.05 15.83 -14.20
N THR A 178 14.25 16.55 -14.97
CA THR A 178 13.81 16.08 -16.30
C THR A 178 14.94 16.14 -17.33
N GLY A 179 14.96 15.14 -18.23
CA GLY A 179 15.84 15.12 -19.40
C GLY A 179 15.32 16.00 -20.55
N GLY A 180 15.98 15.89 -21.70
CA GLY A 180 15.72 16.73 -22.88
C GLY A 180 14.30 16.65 -23.46
N ASP A 181 13.57 15.56 -23.20
CA ASP A 181 12.17 15.37 -23.61
C ASP A 181 11.15 15.75 -22.53
N GLY A 182 11.62 16.34 -21.42
CA GLY A 182 10.81 16.68 -20.25
C GLY A 182 10.41 15.50 -19.38
N ALA A 183 10.97 14.30 -19.59
CA ALA A 183 10.69 13.13 -18.76
C ALA A 183 11.72 12.95 -17.63
N ALA A 184 11.27 12.41 -16.50
CA ALA A 184 12.08 11.97 -15.38
C ALA A 184 11.59 10.61 -14.90
N GLU A 185 12.50 9.77 -14.43
CA GLU A 185 12.19 8.44 -13.91
C GLU A 185 12.45 8.36 -12.41
N PHE A 186 11.52 7.76 -11.69
CA PHE A 186 11.64 7.43 -10.28
C PHE A 186 11.68 5.91 -10.11
N SER A 187 12.78 5.41 -9.56
CA SER A 187 12.92 4.00 -9.24
C SER A 187 12.58 3.68 -7.79
N SER A 188 12.08 2.46 -7.58
CA SER A 188 11.71 1.93 -6.25
C SER A 188 10.75 2.84 -5.48
N ILE A 189 9.86 3.53 -6.20
CA ILE A 189 8.82 4.37 -5.59
C ILE A 189 7.57 3.53 -5.38
N ARG A 190 6.94 3.69 -4.24
CA ARG A 190 5.72 2.96 -3.96
C ARG A 190 4.53 3.58 -4.70
N GLU A 191 3.57 2.76 -5.12
CA GLU A 191 2.28 3.22 -5.65
C GLU A 191 1.53 4.04 -4.60
N GLY A 192 0.70 4.99 -5.04
CA GLY A 192 -0.07 5.84 -4.13
C GLY A 192 -0.05 7.32 -4.49
N TYR A 193 -0.35 8.16 -3.52
CA TYR A 193 -0.48 9.61 -3.69
C TYR A 193 0.76 10.30 -3.18
N TYR A 194 1.21 11.30 -3.93
CA TYR A 194 2.34 12.14 -3.57
C TYR A 194 1.99 13.59 -3.81
N ASN A 195 2.34 14.45 -2.86
CA ASN A 195 2.41 15.87 -3.11
C ASN A 195 3.63 16.09 -4.01
N VAL A 196 3.40 16.60 -5.23
CA VAL A 196 4.47 16.91 -6.16
C VAL A 196 4.66 18.42 -6.25
N THR A 197 5.90 18.87 -6.04
CA THR A 197 6.32 20.24 -6.35
C THR A 197 7.21 20.21 -7.58
N VAL A 198 6.87 21.03 -8.57
CA VAL A 198 7.59 21.12 -9.85
C VAL A 198 8.06 22.56 -10.08
N GLN A 199 9.34 22.71 -10.39
CA GLN A 199 9.97 24.00 -10.62
C GLN A 199 10.87 23.96 -11.84
N ALA A 200 10.68 24.91 -12.76
CA ALA A 200 11.51 25.11 -13.94
C ALA A 200 11.76 26.61 -14.16
N GLU A 201 12.92 26.96 -14.72
CA GLU A 201 13.24 28.35 -15.03
C GLU A 201 12.27 28.91 -16.09
N GLY A 202 11.78 30.13 -15.87
CA GLY A 202 10.82 30.77 -16.79
C GLY A 202 9.37 30.29 -16.64
N TYR A 203 9.11 29.33 -15.74
CA TYR A 203 7.76 28.82 -15.44
C TYR A 203 7.34 29.14 -14.01
N SER A 204 6.03 29.22 -13.79
CA SER A 204 5.47 29.27 -12.44
C SER A 204 5.67 27.93 -11.74
N GLN A 205 6.03 27.95 -10.45
CA GLN A 205 6.07 26.74 -9.64
C GLN A 205 4.66 26.15 -9.56
N GLU A 206 4.56 24.84 -9.75
CA GLU A 206 3.31 24.10 -9.65
C GLU A 206 3.36 23.13 -8.48
N GLN A 207 2.24 23.02 -7.77
CA GLN A 207 2.01 21.97 -6.77
C GLN A 207 0.78 21.18 -7.17
N ALA A 208 0.90 19.85 -7.20
CA ALA A 208 -0.19 18.97 -7.57
C ALA A 208 -0.21 17.70 -6.72
N LEU A 209 -1.35 17.00 -6.74
CA LEU A 209 -1.45 15.65 -6.19
C LEU A 209 -1.22 14.64 -7.31
N LEU A 210 -0.13 13.90 -7.23
CA LEU A 210 0.24 12.88 -8.20
C LEU A 210 -0.22 11.49 -7.71
N THR A 211 -1.00 10.77 -8.53
CA THR A 211 -1.35 9.37 -8.26
C THR A 211 -0.47 8.44 -9.09
N LEU A 212 0.34 7.63 -8.42
CA LEU A 212 1.18 6.60 -9.02
C LEU A 212 0.45 5.27 -9.00
N ARG A 213 0.29 4.67 -10.18
CA ARG A 213 -0.43 3.40 -10.39
C ARG A 213 0.52 2.29 -10.85
N PRO A 214 0.15 1.02 -10.61
CA PRO A 214 0.85 -0.11 -11.20
C PRO A 214 0.89 0.00 -12.73
N GLY A 215 2.00 -0.43 -13.34
CA GLY A 215 2.12 -0.57 -14.79
C GLY A 215 2.88 0.55 -15.51
N GLY A 216 3.52 1.46 -14.79
CA GLY A 216 4.44 2.43 -15.39
C GLY A 216 3.77 3.50 -16.25
N GLU A 217 2.50 3.82 -15.99
CA GLU A 217 1.82 4.93 -16.67
C GLU A 217 2.62 6.23 -16.48
N THR A 218 2.84 6.95 -17.58
CA THR A 218 3.51 8.25 -17.53
C THR A 218 2.55 9.30 -16.98
N ALA A 219 2.86 9.85 -15.81
CA ALA A 219 2.11 10.98 -15.29
C ALA A 219 2.53 12.26 -16.00
N VAL A 220 1.56 13.09 -16.39
CA VAL A 220 1.83 14.35 -17.08
C VAL A 220 1.50 15.54 -16.19
N ILE A 221 2.49 16.37 -15.90
CA ILE A 221 2.35 17.63 -15.15
C ILE A 221 2.54 18.78 -16.14
N ARG A 222 1.65 19.78 -16.09
CA ARG A 222 1.70 20.93 -16.99
C ARG A 222 2.13 22.17 -16.23
N LEU A 223 3.11 22.91 -16.75
CA LEU A 223 3.52 24.20 -16.20
C LEU A 223 3.01 25.36 -17.06
N SER A 224 2.68 26.45 -16.38
CA SER A 224 2.35 27.73 -17.03
C SER A 224 3.57 28.62 -17.05
N SER A 225 3.87 29.22 -18.21
CA SER A 225 4.98 30.16 -18.32
C SER A 225 4.77 31.35 -17.37
N SER A 226 5.85 31.77 -16.72
CA SER A 226 5.81 32.95 -15.87
C SER A 226 5.75 34.21 -16.75
N PRO A 227 4.91 35.21 -16.43
CA PRO A 227 4.96 36.48 -17.13
C PRO A 227 6.34 37.10 -16.91
N ARG A 228 7.07 37.44 -17.98
CA ARG A 228 8.24 38.32 -17.85
C ARG A 228 7.76 39.64 -17.27
N SER A 229 8.28 40.04 -16.11
CA SER A 229 8.10 41.40 -15.63
C SER A 229 8.60 42.37 -16.71
N PRO A 230 7.80 43.35 -17.15
CA PRO A 230 8.29 44.39 -18.05
C PRO A 230 9.37 45.17 -17.29
N GLY A 231 10.59 45.17 -17.84
CA GLY A 231 11.67 46.05 -17.40
C GLY A 231 11.50 47.47 -17.90
#